data_AF-A0A3L8RAG9-F1
#
_entry.id   AF-A0A3L8RAG9-F1
#
_cell.length_a   1.000
_cell.length_b   1.000
_cell.length_c   1.000
_cell.angle_alpha   90.00
_cell.angle_beta   90.00
_cell.angle_gamma   90.00
#
_symmetry.space_group_name_H-M   'P 1'
#
loop_
_entity.id
_entity.type
_entity.pdbx_description
1 polymer ?
#
loop_
_entity_poly.entity_id
_entity_poly.type
_entity_poly.pdbx_seq_one_letter_code
_entity_poly.pdbx_strand_id
1 'polypeptide(L)' 'MSFVWPWQYSFPPFFTLQPNGETRQKQLAAWCALALAYSQQHRLPAMTVREAQDIPLFANHRLQRILCARCPRPRRP' A
#
# COMPACT_ATOMS: atom_id res chain seq x y z
N MET A 1 -2.44 -14.60 16.58
CA MET A 1 -1.19 -14.57 15.78
C MET A 1 -0.98 -13.13 15.37
N SER A 2 0.13 -12.54 15.79
CA SER A 2 0.46 -11.14 15.55
C SER A 2 0.83 -10.92 14.08
N PHE A 3 0.18 -9.99 13.38
CA PHE A 3 0.55 -9.57 12.03
C PHE A 3 1.94 -8.96 12.05
N VAL A 4 2.82 -9.50 11.21
CA VAL A 4 4.18 -9.03 11.07
C VAL A 4 4.26 -8.24 9.78
N TRP A 5 4.70 -6.99 9.89
CA TRP A 5 4.96 -6.16 8.73
C TRP A 5 6.12 -6.74 7.93
N PRO A 6 5.95 -6.96 6.62
CA PRO A 6 7.02 -7.48 5.80
C PRO A 6 8.07 -6.38 5.58
N TRP A 7 9.33 -6.76 5.33
CA TRP A 7 10.43 -5.81 5.20
C TRP A 7 10.20 -4.80 4.06
N GLN A 8 9.46 -5.17 3.02
CA GLN A 8 9.07 -4.29 1.93
C GLN A 8 8.26 -3.08 2.41
N TYR A 9 7.48 -3.22 3.48
CA TYR A 9 6.74 -2.09 4.06
C TYR A 9 7.66 -1.06 4.74
N SER A 10 8.86 -1.46 5.15
CA SER A 10 9.90 -0.53 5.62
C SER A 10 10.75 0.04 4.48
N PHE A 11 10.49 -0.37 3.23
CA PHE A 11 11.26 0.05 2.07
C PHE A 11 10.57 1.26 1.40
N PRO A 12 11.18 2.47 1.41
CA PRO A 12 10.55 3.67 0.86
C PRO A 12 10.09 3.56 -0.60
N PRO A 13 10.84 2.91 -1.52
CA PRO A 13 10.42 2.71 -2.91
C PRO A 13 9.20 1.79 -3.06
N PHE A 14 8.83 1.02 -2.04
CA PHE A 14 7.66 0.15 -2.08
C PHE A 14 6.34 0.93 -2.16
N PHE A 15 6.33 2.17 -1.65
CA PHE A 15 5.20 3.11 -1.76
C PHE A 15 5.20 3.89 -3.09
N THR A 16 6.17 3.66 -3.96
CA THR A 16 6.29 4.33 -5.25
C THR A 16 6.12 3.30 -6.36
N LEU A 17 5.21 3.56 -7.31
CA LEU A 17 4.95 2.62 -8.40
C LEU A 17 6.21 2.44 -9.26
N GLN A 18 6.71 1.21 -9.34
CA GLN A 18 7.92 0.94 -10.09
C GLN A 18 7.67 1.04 -11.61
N PRO A 19 8.58 1.67 -12.37
CA PRO A 19 8.46 1.78 -13.82
C PRO A 19 8.67 0.43 -14.51
N ASN A 20 9.54 -0.42 -13.96
CA ASN A 20 9.80 -1.75 -14.49
C ASN A 20 8.60 -2.69 -14.29
N GLY A 21 8.15 -3.36 -15.36
CA GLY A 21 6.98 -4.23 -15.33
C GLY A 21 7.15 -5.42 -14.39
N GLU A 22 8.32 -6.06 -14.39
CA GLU A 22 8.59 -7.21 -13.53
C GLU A 22 8.61 -6.83 -12.05
N THR A 23 9.30 -5.74 -11.71
CA THR A 23 9.34 -5.20 -10.34
C THR A 23 7.96 -4.72 -9.89
N ARG A 24 7.17 -4.11 -10.78
CA ARG A 24 5.80 -3.69 -10.50
C ARG A 24 4.91 -4.89 -10.18
N GLN A 25 5.06 -5.99 -10.89
CA GLN A 25 4.27 -7.19 -10.63
C GLN A 25 4.59 -7.79 -9.27
N LYS A 26 5.89 -7.86 -8.90
CA LYS A 26 6.35 -8.24 -7.56
C LYS A 26 5.83 -7.29 -6.48
N GLN A 27 5.84 -5.98 -6.75
CA GLN A 27 5.30 -4.96 -5.85
C GLN A 27 3.80 -5.17 -5.62
N LEU A 28 2.99 -5.34 -6.67
CA LEU A 28 1.55 -5.57 -6.57
C LEU A 28 1.23 -6.87 -5.82
N ALA A 29 1.96 -7.95 -6.10
CA ALA A 29 1.79 -9.22 -5.40
C ALA A 29 2.04 -9.07 -3.89
N ALA A 30 3.10 -8.35 -3.49
CA ALA A 30 3.40 -8.05 -2.10
C ALA A 30 2.32 -7.15 -1.46
N TRP A 31 1.80 -6.16 -2.19
CA TRP A 31 0.67 -5.34 -1.73
C TRP A 31 -0.60 -6.17 -1.50
N CYS A 32 -0.93 -7.09 -2.41
CA CYS A 32 -2.07 -7.99 -2.24
C CYS A 32 -1.91 -8.88 -1.00
N ALA A 33 -0.72 -9.48 -0.81
CA ALA A 33 -0.43 -10.31 0.36
C ALA A 33 -0.54 -9.52 1.67
N LEU A 34 -0.01 -8.29 1.70
CA LEU A 34 -0.10 -7.39 2.84
C LEU A 34 -1.56 -7.03 3.16
N ALA A 35 -2.35 -6.68 2.14
CA ALA A 35 -3.76 -6.31 2.29
C ALA A 35 -4.59 -7.49 2.84
N LEU A 36 -4.36 -8.70 2.33
CA LEU A 36 -5.03 -9.92 2.80
C LEU A 36 -4.68 -10.25 4.25
N ALA A 37 -3.39 -10.19 4.61
CA ALA A 37 -2.97 -10.47 5.98
C ALA A 37 -3.48 -9.39 6.96
N TYR A 38 -3.55 -8.12 6.53
CA TYR A 38 -4.13 -7.03 7.32
C TYR A 38 -5.64 -7.20 7.51
N SER A 39 -6.38 -7.54 6.43
CA SER A 39 -7.82 -7.75 6.50
C SER A 39 -8.20 -8.95 7.36
N GLN A 40 -7.40 -10.02 7.32
CA GLN A 40 -7.54 -11.17 8.21
C GLN A 40 -7.34 -10.80 9.68
N GLN A 41 -6.33 -10.01 10.00
CA GLN A 41 -6.08 -9.58 11.39
C GLN A 41 -7.17 -8.63 11.90
N HIS A 42 -7.57 -7.65 11.10
CA HIS A 42 -8.56 -6.65 11.51
C HIS A 42 -10.01 -7.12 11.32
N ARG A 43 -10.23 -8.33 10.78
CA ARG A 43 -11.55 -8.88 10.40
C ARG A 43 -12.37 -7.87 9.60
N LEU A 44 -11.74 -7.26 8.59
CA LEU A 44 -12.39 -6.29 7.69
C LEU A 44 -12.76 -7.03 6.39
N PRO A 45 -13.99 -7.55 6.24
CA PRO A 45 -14.41 -8.28 5.05
C PRO A 45 -14.55 -7.39 3.81
N ALA A 46 -14.78 -6.09 4.02
CA ALA A 46 -14.84 -5.09 2.97
C ALA A 46 -14.20 -3.78 3.49
N MET A 47 -13.42 -3.12 2.65
CA MET A 47 -12.83 -1.81 2.95
C MET A 47 -13.06 -0.89 1.75
N THR A 48 -13.47 0.34 2.03
CA THR A 48 -13.67 1.34 0.98
C THR A 48 -12.33 1.97 0.61
N VAL A 49 -12.13 2.41 -0.65
CA VAL A 49 -10.88 3.07 -1.08
C VAL A 49 -10.55 4.31 -0.22
N ARG A 50 -11.57 4.98 0.32
CA ARG A 50 -11.40 6.14 1.18
C ARG A 50 -10.86 5.75 2.56
N GLU A 51 -11.37 4.68 3.14
CA GLU A 51 -10.87 4.13 4.40
C GLU A 51 -9.45 3.59 4.20
N ALA A 52 -9.18 2.92 3.08
CA ALA A 52 -7.85 2.44 2.71
C ALA A 52 -6.76 3.51 2.81
N GLN A 53 -7.06 4.77 2.49
CA GLN A 53 -6.12 5.89 2.57
C GLN A 53 -5.76 6.30 3.99
N ASP A 54 -6.66 6.08 4.94
CA ASP A 54 -6.48 6.39 6.37
C ASP A 54 -5.90 5.20 7.14
N ILE A 55 -6.03 3.99 6.59
CA ILE A 55 -5.50 2.77 7.20
C ILE A 55 -3.96 2.76 7.08
N PRO A 56 -3.24 2.37 8.15
CA PRO A 56 -1.77 2.29 8.14
C PRO A 56 -1.21 1.39 7.03
N LEU A 57 -2.04 0.53 6.44
CA LEU A 57 -1.71 -0.29 5.29
C LEU A 57 -1.18 0.54 4.11
N PHE A 58 -1.84 1.64 3.75
CA PHE A 58 -1.44 2.50 2.62
C PHE A 58 -0.83 3.84 3.07
N ALA A 59 -1.04 4.24 4.33
CA ALA A 59 -0.40 5.38 4.95
C ALA A 59 0.63 4.91 5.98
N ASN A 60 1.89 4.80 5.58
CA ASN A 60 2.95 4.52 6.53
C ASN A 60 3.32 5.79 7.29
N HIS A 61 2.66 6.02 8.42
CA HIS A 61 2.92 7.16 9.31
C HIS A 61 4.36 7.19 9.83
N ARG A 62 5.03 6.03 9.95
CA ARG A 62 6.45 5.97 10.34
C ARG A 62 7.39 6.47 9.26
N LEU A 63 7.02 6.30 7.98
CA LEU A 63 7.78 6.81 6.84
C LEU A 63 7.22 8.14 6.29
N GLN A 64 6.11 8.64 6.85
CA GLN A 64 5.31 9.74 6.32
C GLN A 64 5.00 9.60 4.81
N ARG A 65 4.77 8.37 4.32
CA ARG A 65 4.43 8.12 2.91
C ARG A 65 3.03 7.53 2.79
N ILE A 66 2.27 8.09 1.85
CA ILE A 66 0.93 7.60 1.50
C ILE A 66 0.99 7.09 0.06
N LEU A 67 0.53 5.87 -0.17
CA LEU A 67 0.36 5.34 -1.53
C LEU A 67 -0.81 6.10 -2.17
N CYS A 68 -0.47 7.14 -2.95
CA CYS A 68 -1.48 8.02 -3.51
C CYS A 68 -2.22 7.31 -4.65
N ALA A 69 -3.53 7.10 -4.49
CA ALA A 69 -4.39 6.47 -5.49
C ALA A 69 -4.52 7.30 -6.78
N ARG A 70 -4.11 8.57 -6.74
CA ARG A 70 -4.06 9.49 -7.88
C ARG A 70 -2.77 10.27 -7.81
N CYS A 71 -1.80 9.96 -8.67
CA CYS A 71 -0.97 11.04 -9.18
C CYS A 71 -1.95 12.08 -9.76
N PRO A 72 -2.02 13.31 -9.22
CA PRO A 72 -2.74 14.36 -9.93
C PRO A 72 -2.04 14.47 -11.28
N ARG A 73 -2.75 14.12 -12.37
CA ARG A 73 -2.32 14.60 -13.68
C ARG A 73 -2.18 16.12 -13.52
N PRO A 74 -1.07 16.74 -13.94
CA PRO A 74 -1.00 18.19 -13.93
C PRO A 74 -2.23 18.67 -14.69
N ARG A 75 -3.11 19.42 -14.01
CA ARG A 75 -4.12 20.21 -14.70
C ARG A 75 -3.31 21.10 -15.63
N ARG A 76 -3.34 20.80 -16.93
CA ARG A 76 -2.81 21.70 -17.94
C ARG A 76 -3.50 23.06 -17.73
N PRO A 77 -2.75 24.17 -17.79
CA PRO A 77 -3.30 25.51 -17.65
C PRO A 77 -4.37 25.78 -18.72
#